data_AF-A0A1I7VP92-F1
#
_entry.id   AF-A0A1I7VP92-F1
#
_cell.length_a   1.000
_cell.length_b   1.000
_cell.length_c   1.000
_cell.angle_alpha   90.00
_cell.angle_beta   90.00
_cell.angle_gamma   90.00
#
_symmetry.space_group_name_H-M   'P 1'
#
loop_
_entity.id
_entity.type
_entity.pdbx_description
1 polymer ?
#
loop_
_entity_poly.entity_id
_entity_poly.type
_entity_poly.pdbx_seq_one_letter_code
_entity_poly.pdbx_strand_id
1 'polypeptide(L)'
;MAQSSITQKEIEHWGLRKDQNGIWRCVGRLRRMMPQIEDFPYFIKKGKLAELIVKYYHENSFHASVHYTWTKMRQRYWIPTDIGFHTDVHILRKY
;
A
#
# COMPACT_ATOMS: atom_id res chain seq x y z
N MET A 1 10.91 15.92 -0.23
CA MET A 1 9.54 16.21 0.28
C MET A 1 8.54 15.62 -0.72
N ALA A 2 8.10 14.37 -0.55
CA ALA A 2 7.46 13.63 -1.64
C ALA A 2 6.23 12.81 -1.18
N GLN A 3 5.31 13.45 -0.47
CA GLN A 3 3.90 13.05 -0.52
C GLN A 3 3.12 14.30 -0.92
N SER A 4 2.62 14.30 -2.16
CA SER A 4 1.60 15.23 -2.61
C SER A 4 0.53 15.33 -1.52
N SER A 5 0.03 16.53 -1.22
CA SER A 5 -0.92 16.78 -0.13
C SER A 5 -2.06 15.76 -0.13
N ILE A 6 -2.02 14.81 0.80
CA ILE A 6 -3.11 13.86 1.02
C ILE A 6 -4.30 14.68 1.52
N THR A 7 -5.44 14.52 0.86
CA THR A 7 -6.65 15.26 1.19
C THR A 7 -7.32 14.69 2.44
N GLN A 8 -8.09 15.52 3.15
CA GLN A 8 -8.87 15.09 4.31
C GLN A 8 -9.83 13.93 3.97
N LYS A 9 -10.42 13.97 2.76
CA LYS A 9 -11.29 12.89 2.26
C LYS A 9 -10.54 11.57 2.10
N GLU A 10 -9.31 11.58 1.58
CA GLU A 10 -8.47 10.37 1.48
C GLU A 10 -8.09 9.83 2.87
N ILE A 11 -7.81 10.73 3.83
CA ILE A 11 -7.50 10.33 5.22
C ILE A 11 -8.67 9.59 5.84
N GLU A 12 -9.88 10.13 5.73
CA GLU A 12 -11.09 9.51 6.29
C GLU A 12 -11.47 8.22 5.58
N HIS A 13 -11.44 8.22 4.24
CA HIS A 13 -11.81 7.06 3.44
C HIS A 13 -10.90 5.85 3.68
N TRP A 14 -9.58 6.06 3.79
CA TRP A 14 -8.61 4.99 4.00
C TRP A 14 -8.23 4.78 5.48
N GLY A 15 -8.73 5.61 6.40
CA GLY A 15 -8.38 5.54 7.82
C GLY A 15 -6.89 5.79 8.07
N LEU A 16 -6.34 6.83 7.46
CA LEU A 16 -4.91 7.13 7.53
C LEU A 16 -4.54 7.80 8.85
N ARG A 17 -3.39 7.40 9.41
CA ARG A 17 -2.79 8.05 10.57
C ARG A 17 -1.29 8.19 10.38
N LYS A 18 -0.72 9.24 10.95
CA LYS A 18 0.73 9.41 10.99
C LYS A 18 1.31 8.59 12.14
N ASP A 19 2.45 7.97 11.89
CA ASP A 19 3.30 7.43 12.96
C ASP A 19 4.16 8.52 13.60
N GLN A 20 5.03 8.11 14.53
CA GLN A 20 5.94 9.00 15.28
C GLN A 20 6.89 9.79 14.36
N ASN A 21 7.16 9.30 13.16
CA ASN A 21 8.02 9.94 12.17
C ASN A 21 7.22 10.81 11.17
N GLY A 22 5.91 10.94 11.38
CA GLY A 22 5.03 11.70 10.50
C GLY A 22 4.65 10.97 9.21
N ILE A 23 4.94 9.67 9.09
CA ILE A 23 4.66 8.86 7.90
C ILE A 23 3.24 8.32 7.97
N TRP A 24 2.50 8.42 6.87
CA TRP A 24 1.14 7.89 6.78
C TRP A 24 1.10 6.37 6.76
N ARG A 25 0.23 5.80 7.61
CA ARG A 25 -0.07 4.38 7.71
C ARG A 25 -1.57 4.14 7.58
N CYS A 26 -1.93 3.03 6.95
CA CYS A 26 -3.32 2.65 6.70
C CYS A 26 -3.83 1.77 7.84
N VAL A 27 -4.68 2.34 8.69
CA VAL A 27 -5.20 1.66 9.89
C VAL A 27 -6.48 0.87 9.59
N GLY A 28 -7.22 1.31 8.57
CA GLY A 28 -8.43 0.64 8.09
C GLY A 28 -9.45 0.35 9.20
N ARG A 29 -10.15 -0.79 9.07
CA ARG A 29 -11.18 -1.23 10.03
C ARG A 29 -10.61 -1.91 11.28
N LEU A 30 -9.34 -2.32 11.25
CA LEU A 30 -8.68 -3.06 12.33
C LEU A 30 -8.12 -2.18 13.44
N ARG A 31 -8.43 -0.87 13.41
CA ARG A 31 -7.98 0.13 14.39
C ARG A 31 -8.11 -0.30 15.85
N ARG A 32 -9.15 -1.05 16.22
CA ARG A 32 -9.39 -1.46 17.62
C ARG A 32 -8.65 -2.73 18.03
N MET A 33 -8.06 -3.44 17.07
CA MET A 33 -7.49 -4.78 17.30
C MET A 33 -5.97 -4.76 17.46
N MET A 34 -5.29 -3.70 17.01
CA MET A 34 -3.84 -3.60 17.09
C MET A 34 -3.41 -2.48 18.04
N PRO A 35 -2.47 -2.75 18.95
CA PRO A 35 -2.07 -1.79 19.98
C PRO A 35 -1.19 -0.66 19.43
N GLN A 36 -0.39 -0.90 18.39
CA GLN A 36 0.64 0.02 17.93
C GLN A 36 0.42 0.47 16.48
N ILE A 37 0.73 1.74 16.19
CA ILE A 37 0.58 2.33 14.85
C ILE A 37 1.60 1.73 13.86
N GLU A 38 2.74 1.28 14.38
CA GLU A 38 3.87 0.73 13.65
C GLU A 38 3.57 -0.63 13.00
N ASP A 39 2.57 -1.34 13.51
CA ASP A 39 2.12 -2.63 12.97
C ASP A 39 1.26 -2.47 11.71
N PHE A 40 0.78 -1.25 11.43
CA PHE A 40 -0.04 -0.96 10.25
C PHE A 40 0.84 -0.67 9.03
N PRO A 41 0.42 -1.10 7.82
CA PRO A 41 1.19 -0.91 6.61
C PRO A 41 1.33 0.56 6.22
N TYR A 42 2.46 0.90 5.60
CA TYR A 42 2.72 2.24 5.08
C TYR A 42 1.79 2.58 3.93
N PHE A 43 1.17 3.75 3.98
CA PHE A 43 0.33 4.23 2.89
C PHE A 43 1.20 4.82 1.77
N ILE A 44 1.07 4.26 0.58
CA ILE A 44 1.80 4.70 -0.61
C ILE A 44 0.79 5.11 -1.67
N LYS A 45 0.82 6.37 -2.09
CA LYS A 45 -0.01 6.84 -3.21
C LYS A 45 0.45 6.18 -4.51
N LYS A 46 -0.50 5.94 -5.44
CA LYS A 46 -0.17 5.49 -6.79
C LYS A 46 0.84 6.44 -7.45
N GLY A 47 1.81 5.87 -8.16
CA GLY A 47 2.88 6.60 -8.83
C GLY A 47 4.14 5.75 -8.98
N LYS A 48 5.25 6.35 -9.43
CA LYS A 48 6.50 5.63 -9.71
C LYS A 48 7.03 4.82 -8.52
N LEU A 49 6.91 5.34 -7.30
CA LEU A 49 7.34 4.61 -6.10
C LEU A 49 6.52 3.33 -5.89
N ALA A 50 5.19 3.41 -6.10
CA ALA A 50 4.31 2.25 -6.02
C ALA A 50 4.70 1.19 -7.07
N GLU A 51 5.00 1.61 -8.30
CA GLU A 51 5.46 0.71 -9.37
C GLU A 51 6.78 0.02 -9.01
N LEU A 52 7.75 0.75 -8.47
CA LEU A 52 9.03 0.19 -8.03
C LEU A 52 8.87 -0.82 -6.90
N ILE A 53 7.99 -0.53 -5.93
CA ILE A 53 7.68 -1.47 -4.84
C ILE A 53 7.08 -2.75 -5.42
N VAL A 54 6.07 -2.64 -6.30
CA VAL A 54 5.42 -3.79 -6.92
C VAL A 54 6.42 -4.63 -7.72
N LYS A 55 7.26 -3.98 -8.53
CA LYS A 55 8.33 -4.64 -9.29
C LYS A 55 9.29 -5.42 -8.37
N TYR A 56 9.79 -4.77 -7.31
CA TYR A 56 10.69 -5.40 -6.35
C TYR A 56 10.07 -6.66 -5.72
N TYR A 57 8.79 -6.60 -5.32
CA TYR A 57 8.14 -7.77 -4.74
C TYR A 57 7.88 -8.87 -5.78
N HIS A 58 7.58 -8.51 -7.03
CA HIS A 58 7.36 -9.48 -8.10
C HIS A 58 8.64 -10.26 -8.42
N GLU A 59 9.75 -9.55 -8.61
CA GLU A 59 11.07 -10.14 -8.89
C GLU A 59 11.54 -11.02 -7.72
N ASN A 60 11.42 -10.54 -6.47
CA ASN A 60 11.80 -11.33 -5.29
C ASN A 60 10.85 -12.49 -4.97
N SER A 61 9.65 -12.48 -5.55
CA SER A 61 8.73 -13.62 -5.48
C SER A 61 8.98 -14.61 -6.62
N PHE A 62 10.11 -14.52 -7.33
CA PHE A 62 10.44 -15.37 -8.48
C PHE A 62 9.35 -15.37 -9.56
N HIS A 63 8.77 -14.19 -9.82
CA HIS A 63 7.65 -14.03 -10.75
C HIS A 63 6.43 -14.91 -10.42
N ALA A 64 6.22 -15.21 -9.12
CA ALA A 64 5.02 -15.88 -8.65
C ALA A 64 3.75 -15.11 -9.01
N SER A 65 2.60 -15.74 -8.75
CA SER A 65 1.31 -15.17 -9.08
C SER A 65 1.13 -13.75 -8.52
N VAL A 66 0.34 -12.97 -9.25
CA VAL A 66 -0.10 -11.62 -8.84
C VAL A 66 -0.59 -11.62 -7.40
N HIS A 67 -1.45 -12.59 -7.05
CA HIS A 67 -2.03 -12.70 -5.71
C HIS A 67 -0.98 -12.94 -4.62
N TYR A 68 0.03 -13.78 -4.89
CA TYR A 68 1.11 -14.02 -3.95
C TYR A 68 1.94 -12.76 -3.71
N THR A 69 2.34 -12.10 -4.81
CA THR A 69 3.10 -10.84 -4.78
C THR A 69 2.36 -9.78 -3.95
N TRP A 70 1.05 -9.62 -4.20
CA TRP A 70 0.21 -8.68 -3.46
C TRP A 70 0.09 -9.03 -1.98
N THR A 71 -0.07 -10.31 -1.65
CA THR A 71 -0.17 -10.76 -0.25
C THR A 71 1.11 -10.41 0.52
N LYS A 72 2.28 -10.68 -0.07
CA LYS A 72 3.57 -10.34 0.53
C LYS A 72 3.76 -8.83 0.67
N MET A 73 3.39 -8.07 -0.36
CA MET A 73 3.51 -6.61 -0.34
C MET A 73 2.58 -5.96 0.71
N ARG A 74 1.33 -6.44 0.82
CA ARG A 74 0.31 -5.90 1.75
C ARG A 74 0.64 -6.07 3.22
N GLN A 75 1.58 -6.95 3.56
CA GLN A 75 2.10 -7.06 4.92
C GLN A 75 2.85 -5.79 5.36
N ARG A 76 3.33 -4.97 4.41
CA ARG A 76 4.15 -3.80 4.71
C ARG A 76 3.66 -2.51 4.05
N TYR A 77 2.99 -2.60 2.91
CA TYR A 77 2.54 -1.43 2.13
C TYR A 77 1.07 -1.52 1.78
N TRP A 78 0.38 -0.40 1.91
CA TRP A 78 -0.97 -0.20 1.41
C TRP A 78 -0.93 0.77 0.24
N ILE A 79 -1.13 0.23 -0.97
CA ILE A 79 -1.30 1.02 -2.19
C ILE A 79 -2.79 0.99 -2.51
N PRO A 80 -3.49 2.13 -2.51
CA PRO A 80 -4.91 2.16 -2.84
C PRO A 80 -5.05 1.75 -4.30
N THR A 81 -5.83 0.72 -4.56
CA THR A 81 -6.29 0.36 -5.91
C THR A 81 -7.70 0.88 -6.09
N ASP A 82 -8.01 1.38 -7.30
CA ASP A 82 -9.40 1.71 -7.63
C ASP A 82 -10.08 0.36 -7.77
N ILE A 83 -11.11 0.14 -6.96
CA ILE A 83 -11.74 -1.15 -6.67
C ILE A 83 -11.86 -2.00 -7.94
N GLY A 84 -11.11 -3.11 -7.98
CA GLY A 84 -11.14 -4.09 -9.05
C GLY A 84 -9.78 -4.75 -9.26
N PHE A 85 -9.70 -6.05 -8.94
CA PHE A 85 -8.59 -6.96 -9.25
C PHE A 85 -8.10 -6.88 -10.72
N HIS A 86 -8.85 -6.22 -11.60
CA HIS A 86 -8.50 -5.98 -13.00
C HIS A 86 -7.34 -4.99 -13.23
N THR A 87 -7.06 -4.08 -12.29
CA THR A 87 -5.91 -3.15 -12.42
C THR A 87 -4.58 -3.77 -11.94
N ASP A 88 -4.65 -4.79 -11.08
CA ASP A 88 -3.48 -5.52 -10.57
C ASP A 88 -2.73 -6.29 -11.65
N VAL A 89 -3.45 -6.75 -12.67
CA VAL A 89 -2.90 -7.47 -13.81
C VAL A 89 -2.10 -6.52 -14.73
N HIS A 90 -2.47 -5.24 -14.84
CA HIS A 90 -1.81 -4.32 -15.77
C HIS A 90 -0.45 -3.82 -15.26
N ILE A 91 -0.30 -3.62 -13.95
CA ILE A 91 0.98 -3.20 -13.35
C ILE A 91 1.97 -4.37 -13.36
N LEU A 92 1.49 -5.59 -13.07
CA LEU A 92 2.34 -6.76 -13.03
C LEU A 92 2.58 -7.41 -14.39
N ARG A 93 1.71 -7.24 -15.41
CA ARG A 93 2.02 -7.65 -16.80
C ARG A 93 3.10 -6.81 -17.46
N LYS A 94 3.49 -5.68 -16.86
CA LYS A 94 4.59 -4.83 -17.31
C LYS A 94 5.97 -5.37 -16.90
N TYR A 95 6.01 -6.34 -15.99
CA TYR A 95 7.20 -6.94 -15.40
C TYR A 95 7.08 -8.47 -15.42
#